data_AF-A0A484F592-F1
#
_entry.id   AF-A0A484F592-F1
#
_cell.length_a   1.000
_cell.length_b   1.000
_cell.length_c   1.000
_cell.angle_alpha   90.00
_cell.angle_beta   90.00
_cell.angle_gamma   90.00
#
_symmetry.space_group_name_H-M   'P 1'
#
loop_
_entity.id
_entity.type
_entity.pdbx_description
1 polymer ?
#
loop_
_entity_poly.entity_id
_entity_poly.type
_entity_poly.pdbx_seq_one_letter_code
_entity_poly.pdbx_strand_id
1 'polypeptide(L)'
;MDSDSTSLQRSIDWKQGLAIALGVPLLILPSIGTFAVYLWAFAIVAWGLSVLQGFIQNLAYGEMATTFANASGLPGFAQTVFGAGTQTGKFIGGFSAWSYWFAWNPVLAIYSILIGDYLSGIMPSIIPAFADVSPVLLSIGAGIIIFAALILINSRGVSSGATVGYILAVFSLIPLLVITVAPFFTGNFHVEYITGSWFPTDWNWGLSNVLILLGIMATAQWSACAWETAAIYGPEYKNPKSDVPKALFICGLICLFSFVFVQASVTGTLGVDGIIEQRVSPLLPMATMVFGEWGALIAIVMLIAAMVLIIQTAFNGSARSMHSMAVEGNLPSYLSKVNSKGTPMRAMYIIAIFNVLLILIFSFMEASSGPAAILSASAMGYVFANGISLLAYYKAATDPKFKDLERPFKAPKGWKYVALAFSILNLTLYLVGIIYLNATDAGWGPTLLGFVVLGVFAPLWWWAQKEQKNKAAA
;
A
#
# COMPACT_ATOMS: atom_id res chain seq x y z
N MET A 1 -7.67 7.37 38.99
CA MET A 1 -6.57 7.00 38.07
C MET A 1 -7.02 7.38 36.68
N ASP A 2 -6.36 8.38 36.11
CA ASP A 2 -6.85 9.25 35.05
C ASP A 2 -7.27 8.53 33.77
N SER A 3 -8.49 8.85 33.31
CA SER A 3 -9.11 8.35 32.08
C SER A 3 -8.64 9.08 30.80
N ASP A 4 -7.60 9.91 30.87
CA ASP A 4 -7.17 10.78 29.74
C ASP A 4 -6.00 10.23 28.90
N SER A 5 -5.54 9.00 29.15
CA SER A 5 -4.39 8.42 28.40
C SER A 5 -4.75 7.77 27.05
N THR A 6 -6.01 7.80 26.61
CA THR A 6 -6.48 7.12 25.40
C THR A 6 -6.64 8.00 24.17
N SER A 7 -6.44 9.32 24.27
CA SER A 7 -6.55 10.22 23.10
C SER A 7 -5.19 10.49 22.45
N LEU A 8 -5.10 10.30 21.13
CA LEU A 8 -3.90 10.60 20.35
C LEU A 8 -3.64 12.11 20.35
N GLN A 9 -2.38 12.53 20.59
CA GLN A 9 -2.03 13.95 20.66
C GLN A 9 -2.09 14.61 19.27
N ARG A 10 -2.88 15.68 19.16
CA ARG A 10 -2.97 16.53 17.96
C ARG A 10 -1.71 17.36 17.75
N SER A 11 -0.71 16.77 17.11
CA SER A 11 0.64 17.32 16.98
C SER A 11 1.12 17.47 15.53
N ILE A 12 0.41 16.90 14.56
CA ILE A 12 0.81 16.81 13.16
C ILE A 12 0.19 17.98 12.35
N ASP A 13 0.98 18.67 11.54
CA ASP A 13 0.46 19.60 10.53
C ASP A 13 0.40 18.97 9.13
N TRP A 14 -0.16 19.68 8.14
CA TRP A 14 -0.31 19.14 6.77
C TRP A 14 1.02 18.81 6.08
N LYS A 15 2.12 19.51 6.40
CA LYS A 15 3.44 19.25 5.80
C LYS A 15 4.03 17.97 6.38
N GLN A 16 3.84 17.80 7.68
CA GLN A 16 4.21 16.61 8.41
C GLN A 16 3.41 15.38 7.91
N GLY A 17 2.09 15.53 7.76
CA GLY A 17 1.24 14.52 7.15
C GLY A 17 1.62 14.18 5.71
N LEU A 18 1.95 15.18 4.90
CA LEU A 18 2.47 15.00 3.55
C LEU A 18 3.77 14.19 3.57
N ALA A 19 4.74 14.55 4.42
CA ALA A 19 6.03 13.85 4.50
C ALA A 19 5.86 12.36 4.89
N ILE A 20 4.90 12.04 5.76
CA ILE A 20 4.57 10.64 6.08
C ILE A 20 4.03 9.91 4.85
N ALA A 21 3.26 10.58 4.00
CA ALA A 21 2.71 10.03 2.77
C ALA A 21 3.70 10.01 1.58
N LEU A 22 4.86 10.71 1.65
CA LEU A 22 5.86 10.73 0.57
C LEU A 22 6.55 9.37 0.31
N GLY A 23 6.29 8.35 1.13
CA GLY A 23 6.67 6.97 0.80
C GLY A 23 5.81 6.35 -0.30
N VAL A 24 4.58 6.84 -0.53
CA VAL A 24 3.60 6.27 -1.47
C VAL A 24 4.09 6.25 -2.92
N PRO A 25 4.77 7.28 -3.45
CA PRO A 25 5.37 7.22 -4.79
C PRO A 25 6.28 6.02 -5.04
N LEU A 26 6.88 5.42 -4.01
CA LEU A 26 7.70 4.22 -4.18
C LEU A 26 6.86 2.97 -4.46
N LEU A 27 5.55 2.97 -4.17
CA LEU A 27 4.64 1.83 -4.36
C LEU A 27 4.45 1.44 -5.83
N ILE A 28 4.92 2.26 -6.77
CA ILE A 28 5.01 1.88 -8.17
C ILE A 28 6.01 0.73 -8.42
N LEU A 29 7.10 0.69 -7.65
CA LEU A 29 8.28 -0.11 -7.98
C LEU A 29 7.99 -1.61 -8.22
N PRO A 30 7.21 -2.30 -7.37
CA PRO A 30 6.95 -3.72 -7.57
C PRO A 30 6.03 -4.04 -8.76
N SER A 31 5.40 -3.01 -9.35
CA SER A 31 4.38 -3.15 -10.40
C SER A 31 4.84 -2.68 -11.78
N ILE A 32 5.98 -1.98 -11.89
CA ILE A 32 6.50 -1.43 -13.16
C ILE A 32 6.57 -2.52 -14.24
N GLY A 33 7.25 -3.62 -13.92
CA GLY A 33 7.46 -4.71 -14.88
C GLY A 33 6.18 -5.46 -15.22
N THR A 34 5.41 -5.86 -14.19
CA THR A 34 4.14 -6.59 -14.41
C THR A 34 3.16 -5.79 -15.25
N PHE A 35 3.06 -4.48 -15.08
CA PHE A 35 2.13 -3.68 -15.88
C PHE A 35 2.61 -3.57 -17.32
N ALA A 36 3.91 -3.38 -17.54
CA ALA A 36 4.49 -3.36 -18.86
C ALA A 36 4.37 -4.72 -19.58
N VAL A 37 4.44 -5.85 -18.88
CA VAL A 37 4.24 -7.19 -19.47
C VAL A 37 2.85 -7.31 -20.12
N TYR A 38 1.81 -6.84 -19.44
CA TYR A 38 0.43 -7.02 -19.91
C TYR A 38 -0.13 -5.88 -20.74
N LEU A 39 0.29 -4.64 -20.47
CA LEU A 39 -0.24 -3.45 -21.13
C LEU A 39 0.80 -2.75 -22.00
N TRP A 40 2.05 -3.20 -22.05
CA TRP A 40 3.13 -2.52 -22.76
C TRP A 40 3.17 -1.02 -22.39
N ALA A 41 3.32 -0.10 -23.36
CA ALA A 41 3.36 1.33 -23.08
C ALA A 41 2.03 1.90 -22.54
N PHE A 42 0.88 1.20 -22.73
CA PHE A 42 -0.39 1.61 -22.12
C PHE A 42 -0.37 1.54 -20.58
N ALA A 43 0.61 0.85 -19.97
CA ALA A 43 0.86 0.92 -18.53
C ALA A 43 0.98 2.36 -18.00
N ILE A 44 1.54 3.28 -18.80
CA ILE A 44 1.66 4.71 -18.47
C ILE A 44 0.27 5.33 -18.25
N VAL A 45 -0.67 5.02 -19.14
CA VAL A 45 -2.05 5.51 -19.07
C VAL A 45 -2.77 4.85 -17.90
N ALA A 46 -2.59 3.55 -17.68
CA ALA A 46 -3.18 2.84 -16.55
C ALA A 46 -2.82 3.46 -15.20
N TRP A 47 -1.56 3.88 -15.03
CA TRP A 47 -1.15 4.62 -13.83
C TRP A 47 -1.88 5.96 -13.67
N GLY A 48 -1.95 6.76 -14.74
CA GLY A 48 -2.69 8.01 -14.73
C GLY A 48 -4.16 7.83 -14.39
N LEU A 49 -4.82 6.85 -15.01
CA LEU A 49 -6.22 6.50 -14.73
C LEU A 49 -6.43 6.05 -13.28
N SER A 50 -5.52 5.25 -12.74
CA SER A 50 -5.61 4.77 -11.35
C SER A 50 -5.46 5.93 -10.35
N VAL A 51 -4.54 6.87 -10.61
CA VAL A 51 -4.39 8.04 -9.75
C VAL A 51 -5.61 8.97 -9.82
N LEU A 52 -6.15 9.20 -11.03
CA LEU A 52 -7.38 9.98 -11.21
C LEU A 52 -8.57 9.33 -10.50
N GLN A 53 -8.70 8.01 -10.58
CA GLN A 53 -9.66 7.26 -9.77
C GLN A 53 -9.44 7.52 -8.27
N GLY A 54 -8.19 7.53 -7.80
CA GLY A 54 -7.86 7.82 -6.42
C GLY A 54 -8.33 9.21 -5.98
N PHE A 55 -8.18 10.24 -6.81
CA PHE A 55 -8.73 11.58 -6.52
C PHE A 55 -10.25 11.55 -6.36
N ILE A 56 -10.94 10.78 -7.21
CA ILE A 56 -12.39 10.66 -7.16
C ILE A 56 -12.83 10.00 -5.84
N GLN A 57 -12.21 8.89 -5.46
CA GLN A 57 -12.54 8.20 -4.20
C GLN A 57 -12.17 9.03 -2.98
N ASN A 58 -11.05 9.75 -3.01
CA ASN A 58 -10.57 10.57 -1.89
C ASN A 58 -11.46 11.76 -1.55
N LEU A 59 -12.25 12.27 -2.50
CA LEU A 59 -13.27 13.28 -2.17
C LEU A 59 -14.29 12.74 -1.14
N ALA A 60 -14.68 11.46 -1.24
CA ALA A 60 -15.53 10.81 -0.25
C ALA A 60 -14.78 10.64 1.09
N TYR A 61 -13.52 10.19 1.05
CA TYR A 61 -12.73 9.97 2.25
C TYR A 61 -12.38 11.27 2.99
N GLY A 62 -12.12 12.37 2.28
CA GLY A 62 -11.91 13.69 2.89
C GLY A 62 -13.14 14.18 3.65
N GLU A 63 -14.34 13.96 3.10
CA GLU A 63 -15.60 14.27 3.79
C GLU A 63 -15.78 13.38 5.02
N MET A 64 -15.54 12.08 4.91
CA MET A 64 -15.58 11.16 6.06
C MET A 64 -14.55 11.53 7.14
N ALA A 65 -13.32 11.87 6.76
CA ALA A 65 -12.25 12.22 7.69
C ALA A 65 -12.57 13.48 8.50
N THR A 66 -13.22 14.47 7.87
CA THR A 66 -13.62 15.69 8.56
C THR A 66 -14.93 15.54 9.34
N THR A 67 -15.81 14.61 8.96
CA THR A 67 -17.06 14.29 9.67
C THR A 67 -16.80 13.41 10.90
N PHE A 68 -15.95 12.39 10.74
CA PHE A 68 -15.60 11.40 11.77
C PHE A 68 -14.17 11.62 12.25
N ALA A 69 -13.89 12.78 12.84
CA ALA A 69 -12.53 13.19 13.21
C ALA A 69 -11.79 12.27 14.20
N ASN A 70 -12.51 11.38 14.90
CA ASN A 70 -11.94 10.40 15.83
C ASN A 70 -11.70 9.03 15.18
N ALA A 71 -12.18 8.81 13.95
CA ALA A 71 -11.98 7.58 13.22
C ALA A 71 -10.65 7.61 12.45
N SER A 72 -9.90 6.51 12.49
CA SER A 72 -8.60 6.40 11.83
C SER A 72 -8.76 5.88 10.38
N GLY A 73 -8.84 6.80 9.43
CA GLY A 73 -8.90 6.54 7.99
C GLY A 73 -10.06 5.65 7.54
N LEU A 74 -9.93 5.09 6.34
CA LEU A 74 -10.89 4.16 5.71
C LEU A 74 -11.45 3.09 6.68
N PRO A 75 -10.59 2.30 7.36
CA PRO A 75 -11.09 1.24 8.23
C PRO A 75 -11.84 1.78 9.45
N GLY A 76 -11.42 2.92 10.01
CA GLY A 76 -12.14 3.58 11.10
C GLY A 76 -13.52 4.08 10.66
N PHE A 77 -13.64 4.61 9.44
CA PHE A 77 -14.92 5.09 8.90
C PHE A 77 -15.92 3.95 8.73
N ALA A 78 -15.49 2.82 8.16
CA ALA A 78 -16.33 1.65 8.02
C ALA A 78 -16.77 1.08 9.38
N GLN A 79 -15.84 0.98 10.34
CA GLN A 79 -16.15 0.55 11.72
C GLN A 79 -17.16 1.48 12.39
N THR A 80 -17.00 2.80 12.26
CA THR A 80 -17.92 3.78 12.85
C THR A 80 -19.33 3.68 12.26
N VAL A 81 -19.45 3.64 10.94
CA VAL A 81 -20.75 3.69 10.24
C VAL A 81 -21.51 2.36 10.30
N PHE A 82 -20.81 1.23 10.18
CA PHE A 82 -21.44 -0.09 10.25
C PHE A 82 -21.56 -0.61 11.69
N GLY A 83 -20.62 -0.28 12.58
CA GLY A 83 -20.60 -0.73 13.97
C GLY A 83 -21.69 -0.13 14.85
N ALA A 84 -22.23 1.05 14.53
CA ALA A 84 -23.32 1.71 15.27
C ALA A 84 -24.72 1.04 15.13
N GLY A 85 -24.77 -0.19 14.63
CA GLY A 85 -26.00 -0.90 14.31
C GLY A 85 -26.04 -2.29 14.93
N THR A 86 -25.73 -3.30 14.12
CA THR A 86 -25.90 -4.71 14.44
C THR A 86 -24.56 -5.42 14.64
N GLN A 87 -24.58 -6.62 15.21
CA GLN A 87 -23.39 -7.49 15.25
C GLN A 87 -22.82 -7.75 13.84
N THR A 88 -23.69 -7.93 12.84
CA THR A 88 -23.29 -8.03 11.43
C THR A 88 -22.60 -6.75 10.94
N GLY A 89 -23.10 -5.58 11.31
CA GLY A 89 -22.46 -4.31 11.00
C GLY A 89 -21.09 -4.16 11.64
N LYS A 90 -20.93 -4.57 12.90
CA LYS A 90 -19.63 -4.63 13.58
C LYS A 90 -18.66 -5.58 12.85
N PHE A 91 -19.12 -6.74 12.42
CA PHE A 91 -18.33 -7.68 11.61
C PHE A 91 -17.89 -7.05 10.29
N ILE A 92 -18.79 -6.41 9.54
CA ILE A 92 -18.47 -5.77 8.25
C ILE A 92 -17.43 -4.65 8.44
N GLY A 93 -17.62 -3.80 9.45
CA GLY A 93 -16.67 -2.74 9.79
C GLY A 93 -15.29 -3.30 10.15
N GLY A 94 -15.24 -4.30 11.04
CA GLY A 94 -13.99 -4.96 11.41
C GLY A 94 -13.33 -5.71 10.25
N PHE A 95 -14.11 -6.34 9.37
CA PHE A 95 -13.59 -7.01 8.18
C PHE A 95 -12.99 -6.01 7.18
N SER A 96 -13.59 -4.83 7.03
CA SER A 96 -12.98 -3.73 6.26
C SER A 96 -11.62 -3.32 6.86
N ALA A 97 -11.51 -3.27 8.19
CA ALA A 97 -10.26 -2.96 8.87
C ALA A 97 -9.20 -4.05 8.73
N TRP A 98 -9.60 -5.31 8.79
CA TRP A 98 -8.73 -6.45 8.52
C TRP A 98 -8.26 -6.49 7.06
N SER A 99 -9.16 -6.18 6.12
CA SER A 99 -8.84 -6.11 4.70
C SER A 99 -7.84 -4.99 4.40
N TYR A 100 -8.01 -3.83 5.06
CA TYR A 100 -7.07 -2.72 4.99
C TYR A 100 -5.71 -3.07 5.60
N TRP A 101 -5.70 -3.76 6.75
CA TRP A 101 -4.49 -4.29 7.35
C TRP A 101 -3.77 -5.24 6.40
N PHE A 102 -4.48 -6.17 5.76
CA PHE A 102 -3.87 -7.10 4.80
C PHE A 102 -3.40 -6.42 3.51
N ALA A 103 -3.95 -5.26 3.13
CA ALA A 103 -3.40 -4.48 2.03
C ALA A 103 -2.02 -3.91 2.38
N TRP A 104 -1.87 -3.30 3.54
CA TRP A 104 -0.61 -2.63 3.94
C TRP A 104 0.44 -3.56 4.52
N ASN A 105 0.03 -4.64 5.18
CA ASN A 105 0.93 -5.52 5.89
C ASN A 105 1.96 -6.25 4.99
N PRO A 106 1.60 -6.75 3.79
CA PRO A 106 2.53 -7.41 2.88
C PRO A 106 3.56 -6.51 2.22
N VAL A 107 3.44 -5.17 2.34
CA VAL A 107 4.47 -4.21 1.86
C VAL A 107 5.86 -4.59 2.39
N LEU A 108 5.94 -5.06 3.63
CA LEU A 108 7.20 -5.48 4.24
C LEU A 108 7.86 -6.62 3.45
N ALA A 109 7.11 -7.66 3.09
CA ALA A 109 7.60 -8.77 2.28
C ALA A 109 7.92 -8.34 0.85
N ILE A 110 7.00 -7.61 0.20
CA ILE A 110 7.13 -7.12 -1.19
C ILE A 110 8.44 -6.35 -1.36
N TYR A 111 8.72 -5.40 -0.47
CA TYR A 111 9.93 -4.60 -0.56
C TYR A 111 11.18 -5.32 -0.09
N SER A 112 11.08 -6.29 0.83
CA SER A 112 12.24 -7.11 1.18
C SER A 112 12.68 -7.99 0.00
N ILE A 113 11.73 -8.51 -0.78
CA ILE A 113 12.02 -9.24 -2.02
C ILE A 113 12.65 -8.31 -3.05
N LEU A 114 12.07 -7.13 -3.23
CA LEU A 114 12.61 -6.14 -4.16
C LEU A 114 14.02 -5.69 -3.78
N ILE A 115 14.29 -5.43 -2.50
CA ILE A 115 15.63 -5.13 -1.99
C ILE A 115 16.57 -6.31 -2.25
N GLY A 116 16.14 -7.54 -2.01
CA GLY A 116 16.94 -8.73 -2.29
C GLY A 116 17.35 -8.85 -3.76
N ASP A 117 16.46 -8.49 -4.67
CA ASP A 117 16.70 -8.47 -6.12
C ASP A 117 17.64 -7.33 -6.56
N TYR A 118 17.49 -6.13 -5.98
CA TYR A 118 18.48 -5.07 -6.21
C TYR A 118 19.86 -5.45 -5.64
N LEU A 119 19.90 -6.10 -4.48
CA LEU A 119 21.14 -6.57 -3.86
C LEU A 119 21.81 -7.66 -4.70
N SER A 120 21.07 -8.62 -5.28
CA SER A 120 21.66 -9.63 -6.15
C SER A 120 22.30 -9.01 -7.39
N GLY A 121 21.73 -7.92 -7.92
CA GLY A 121 22.27 -7.20 -9.07
C GLY A 121 23.53 -6.37 -8.78
N ILE A 122 23.72 -5.86 -7.56
CA ILE A 122 24.84 -4.94 -7.24
C ILE A 122 25.93 -5.56 -6.34
N MET A 123 25.58 -6.50 -5.46
CA MET A 123 26.52 -7.04 -4.47
C MET A 123 27.71 -7.78 -5.07
N PRO A 124 27.58 -8.58 -6.15
CA PRO A 124 28.72 -9.27 -6.75
C PRO A 124 29.84 -8.33 -7.20
N SER A 125 29.50 -7.11 -7.64
CA SER A 125 30.45 -6.07 -8.04
C SER A 125 31.21 -5.44 -6.86
N ILE A 126 30.70 -5.57 -5.63
CA ILE A 126 31.30 -5.03 -4.40
C ILE A 126 32.03 -6.13 -3.63
N ILE A 127 31.36 -7.26 -3.45
CA ILE A 127 31.79 -8.42 -2.69
C ILE A 127 31.56 -9.66 -3.57
N PRO A 128 32.59 -10.15 -4.28
CA PRO A 128 32.45 -11.28 -5.21
C PRO A 128 31.86 -12.56 -4.60
N ALA A 129 32.00 -12.77 -3.28
CA ALA A 129 31.38 -13.87 -2.57
C ALA A 129 29.84 -13.88 -2.61
N PHE A 130 29.21 -12.77 -3.01
CA PHE A 130 27.76 -12.67 -3.18
C PHE A 130 27.28 -13.15 -4.56
N ALA A 131 28.18 -13.47 -5.50
CA ALA A 131 27.81 -13.93 -6.84
C ALA A 131 26.95 -15.21 -6.82
N ASP A 132 27.20 -16.12 -5.87
CA ASP A 132 26.49 -17.40 -5.75
C ASP A 132 25.34 -17.36 -4.72
N VAL A 133 25.08 -16.20 -4.10
CA VAL A 133 24.02 -16.07 -3.09
C VAL A 133 22.69 -15.88 -3.80
N SER A 134 21.73 -16.78 -3.55
CA SER A 134 20.42 -16.69 -4.20
C SER A 134 19.68 -15.38 -3.83
N PRO A 135 18.96 -14.75 -4.77
CA PRO A 135 18.14 -13.57 -4.49
C PRO A 135 17.13 -13.80 -3.36
N VAL A 136 16.64 -15.02 -3.22
CA VAL A 136 15.75 -15.45 -2.13
C VAL A 136 16.43 -15.30 -0.76
N LEU A 137 17.68 -15.76 -0.63
CA LEU A 137 18.40 -15.65 0.63
C LEU A 137 18.72 -14.19 0.98
N LEU A 138 19.03 -13.37 -0.04
CA LEU A 138 19.19 -11.92 0.13
C LEU A 138 17.89 -11.26 0.58
N SER A 139 16.76 -11.65 0.01
CA SER A 139 15.43 -11.15 0.37
C SER A 139 15.07 -11.47 1.82
N ILE A 140 15.29 -12.72 2.25
CA ILE A 140 15.05 -13.16 3.63
C ILE A 140 16.01 -12.46 4.60
N GLY A 141 17.29 -12.41 4.26
CA GLY A 141 18.32 -11.74 5.06
C GLY A 141 18.02 -10.26 5.24
N ALA A 142 17.73 -9.55 4.16
CA ALA A 142 17.33 -8.14 4.18
C ALA A 142 16.07 -7.94 5.03
N GLY A 143 15.02 -8.75 4.82
CA GLY A 143 13.78 -8.68 5.60
C GLY A 143 14.01 -8.86 7.09
N ILE A 144 14.74 -9.92 7.51
CA ILE A 144 15.04 -10.17 8.93
C ILE A 144 15.81 -9.01 9.54
N ILE A 145 16.88 -8.54 8.87
CA ILE A 145 17.72 -7.45 9.37
C ILE A 145 16.91 -6.16 9.49
N ILE A 146 16.15 -5.79 8.46
CA ILE A 146 15.35 -4.57 8.45
C ILE A 146 14.25 -4.63 9.51
N PHE A 147 13.51 -5.74 9.60
CA PHE A 147 12.41 -5.87 10.58
C PHE A 147 12.96 -5.85 12.00
N ALA A 148 14.08 -6.54 12.28
CA ALA A 148 14.71 -6.52 13.59
C ALA A 148 15.19 -5.10 13.96
N ALA A 149 15.85 -4.40 13.04
CA ALA A 149 16.29 -3.02 13.24
C ALA A 149 15.11 -2.08 13.53
N LEU A 150 14.02 -2.19 12.75
CA LEU A 150 12.82 -1.37 12.95
C LEU A 150 12.10 -1.71 14.25
N ILE A 151 12.04 -2.98 14.66
CA ILE A 151 11.50 -3.38 15.97
C ILE A 151 12.32 -2.73 17.09
N LEU A 152 13.66 -2.77 17.00
CA LEU A 152 14.54 -2.14 17.99
C LEU A 152 14.34 -0.62 18.05
N ILE A 153 14.26 0.04 16.90
CA ILE A 153 14.02 1.50 16.81
C ILE A 153 12.66 1.87 17.40
N ASN A 154 11.58 1.19 16.98
CA ASN A 154 10.22 1.50 17.41
C ASN A 154 9.98 1.11 18.89
N SER A 155 10.73 0.15 19.44
CA SER A 155 10.64 -0.19 20.87
C SER A 155 10.95 0.99 21.80
N ARG A 156 11.75 1.96 21.33
CA ARG A 156 12.13 3.18 22.06
C ARG A 156 11.06 4.28 22.05
N GLY A 157 9.94 4.06 21.36
CA GLY A 157 8.83 4.99 21.29
C GLY A 157 8.65 5.63 19.92
N VAL A 158 7.43 6.10 19.67
CA VAL A 158 6.95 6.54 18.36
C VAL A 158 7.65 7.81 17.86
N SER A 159 8.11 8.69 18.75
CA SER A 159 8.80 9.94 18.38
C SER A 159 10.15 9.68 17.67
N SER A 160 10.88 8.64 18.09
CA SER A 160 12.12 8.20 17.43
C SER A 160 11.84 7.65 16.03
N GLY A 161 10.77 6.87 15.88
CA GLY A 161 10.34 6.34 14.58
C GLY A 161 9.90 7.44 13.61
N ALA A 162 9.14 8.43 14.08
CA ALA A 162 8.68 9.56 13.27
C ALA A 162 9.85 10.43 12.77
N THR A 163 10.84 10.69 13.61
CA THR A 163 12.03 11.49 13.22
C THR A 163 12.84 10.81 12.12
N VAL A 164 13.07 9.50 12.25
CA VAL A 164 13.71 8.69 11.19
C VAL A 164 12.86 8.72 9.91
N GLY A 165 11.54 8.59 10.04
CA GLY A 165 10.61 8.70 8.91
C GLY A 165 10.70 10.04 8.17
N TYR A 166 10.83 11.16 8.87
CA TYR A 166 10.99 12.47 8.23
C TYR A 166 12.29 12.61 7.45
N ILE A 167 13.41 12.20 8.04
CA ILE A 167 14.72 12.26 7.39
C ILE A 167 14.66 11.40 6.13
N LEU A 168 14.24 10.14 6.28
CA LEU A 168 14.12 9.21 5.18
C LEU A 168 13.13 9.70 4.11
N ALA A 169 12.02 10.36 4.47
CA ALA A 169 11.04 10.90 3.52
C ALA A 169 11.57 12.03 2.64
N VAL A 170 12.46 12.88 3.18
CA VAL A 170 13.12 13.92 2.37
C VAL A 170 14.09 13.30 1.38
N PHE A 171 14.79 12.23 1.79
CA PHE A 171 15.78 11.56 0.95
C PHE A 171 15.20 10.46 0.04
N SER A 172 13.96 10.00 0.26
CA SER A 172 13.42 8.82 -0.42
C SER A 172 13.01 9.06 -1.87
N LEU A 173 12.54 10.26 -2.20
CA LEU A 173 12.11 10.59 -3.56
C LEU A 173 13.27 10.98 -4.47
N ILE A 174 14.36 11.50 -3.89
CA ILE A 174 15.53 11.94 -4.65
C ILE A 174 16.10 10.84 -5.55
N PRO A 175 16.43 9.62 -5.07
CA PRO A 175 16.99 8.58 -5.94
C PRO A 175 16.02 8.16 -7.04
N LEU A 176 14.74 8.02 -6.71
CA LEU A 176 13.72 7.68 -7.72
C LEU A 176 13.64 8.77 -8.80
N LEU A 177 13.60 10.04 -8.40
CA LEU A 177 13.55 11.17 -9.33
C LEU A 177 14.83 11.26 -10.16
N VAL A 178 16.01 11.10 -9.57
CA VAL A 178 17.29 11.14 -10.28
C VAL A 178 17.35 10.04 -11.34
N ILE A 179 17.03 8.80 -10.97
CA ILE A 179 17.02 7.66 -11.89
C ILE A 179 16.01 7.89 -13.03
N THR A 180 14.83 8.44 -12.72
CA THR A 180 13.74 8.66 -13.69
C THR A 180 13.98 9.87 -14.61
N VAL A 181 14.60 10.92 -14.12
CA VAL A 181 14.78 12.16 -14.88
C VAL A 181 16.02 12.10 -15.78
N ALA A 182 17.06 11.38 -15.35
CA ALA A 182 18.35 11.40 -16.03
C ALA A 182 18.34 10.88 -17.50
N PRO A 183 17.55 9.85 -17.91
CA PRO A 183 17.49 9.41 -19.30
C PRO A 183 17.14 10.51 -20.32
N PHE A 184 16.34 11.50 -19.90
CA PHE A 184 15.94 12.64 -20.74
C PHE A 184 17.11 13.58 -21.07
N PHE A 185 18.18 13.54 -20.27
CA PHE A 185 19.35 14.40 -20.42
C PHE A 185 20.58 13.65 -20.94
N THR A 186 20.62 12.32 -20.82
CA THR A 186 21.73 11.49 -21.32
C THR A 186 21.53 10.98 -22.75
N GLY A 187 20.35 11.20 -23.33
CA GLY A 187 20.01 10.73 -24.69
C GLY A 187 19.61 9.25 -24.74
N ASN A 188 19.36 8.63 -23.59
CA ASN A 188 18.87 7.24 -23.50
C ASN A 188 17.34 7.14 -23.61
N PHE A 189 16.61 8.27 -23.57
CA PHE A 189 15.17 8.29 -23.72
C PHE A 189 14.75 8.35 -25.20
N HIS A 190 13.97 7.36 -25.61
CA HIS A 190 13.48 7.14 -26.97
C HIS A 190 11.94 7.12 -26.96
N VAL A 191 11.32 8.17 -27.51
CA VAL A 191 9.85 8.30 -27.52
C VAL A 191 9.18 7.23 -28.37
N GLU A 192 9.89 6.72 -29.38
CA GLU A 192 9.48 5.63 -30.26
C GLU A 192 9.16 4.34 -29.51
N TYR A 193 9.83 4.08 -28.38
CA TYR A 193 9.52 2.93 -27.51
C TYR A 193 8.15 3.04 -26.85
N ILE A 194 7.61 4.25 -26.71
CA ILE A 194 6.27 4.50 -26.19
C ILE A 194 5.25 4.52 -27.33
N THR A 195 5.51 5.29 -28.39
CA THR A 195 4.54 5.49 -29.47
C THR A 195 4.37 4.27 -30.37
N GLY A 196 5.39 3.41 -30.46
CA GLY A 196 5.38 2.21 -31.30
C GLY A 196 4.74 0.96 -30.67
N SER A 197 4.57 0.93 -29.33
CA SER A 197 4.26 -0.31 -28.59
C SER A 197 3.19 -0.11 -27.52
N TRP A 198 2.00 0.32 -27.92
CA TRP A 198 0.91 0.63 -26.97
C TRP A 198 0.31 -0.59 -26.27
N PHE A 199 0.09 -1.69 -26.99
CA PHE A 199 -0.48 -2.94 -26.45
C PHE A 199 0.21 -4.14 -27.09
N PRO A 200 0.22 -5.31 -26.42
CA PRO A 200 0.64 -6.57 -27.02
C PRO A 200 0.04 -6.80 -28.42
N THR A 201 0.80 -7.42 -29.33
CA THR A 201 0.35 -7.64 -30.72
C THR A 201 -0.89 -8.52 -30.82
N ASP A 202 -1.12 -9.39 -29.84
CA ASP A 202 -2.29 -10.24 -29.70
C ASP A 202 -3.42 -9.59 -28.87
N TRP A 203 -3.28 -8.33 -28.47
CA TRP A 203 -4.29 -7.61 -27.71
C TRP A 203 -5.57 -7.43 -28.51
N ASN A 204 -6.67 -7.94 -27.95
CA ASN A 204 -8.03 -7.69 -28.40
C ASN A 204 -8.90 -7.20 -27.22
N TRP A 205 -10.04 -6.59 -27.50
CA TRP A 205 -10.99 -6.13 -26.47
C TRP A 205 -11.99 -7.22 -26.03
N GLY A 206 -11.59 -8.49 -26.14
CA GLY A 206 -12.33 -9.63 -25.62
C GLY A 206 -12.28 -9.70 -24.09
N LEU A 207 -13.12 -10.57 -23.53
CA LEU A 207 -13.32 -10.68 -22.08
C LEU A 207 -12.02 -10.90 -21.30
N SER A 208 -11.13 -11.77 -21.77
CA SER A 208 -9.85 -12.06 -21.11
C SER A 208 -8.98 -10.82 -20.91
N ASN A 209 -8.79 -10.01 -21.95
CA ASN A 209 -7.96 -8.81 -21.87
C ASN A 209 -8.62 -7.70 -21.06
N VAL A 210 -9.96 -7.61 -21.10
CA VAL A 210 -10.71 -6.72 -20.20
C VAL A 210 -10.54 -7.13 -18.75
N LEU A 211 -10.57 -8.43 -18.44
CA LEU A 211 -10.33 -8.93 -17.08
C LEU A 211 -8.89 -8.67 -16.62
N ILE A 212 -7.90 -8.83 -17.50
CA ILE A 212 -6.50 -8.43 -17.23
C ILE A 212 -6.42 -6.95 -16.92
N LEU A 213 -7.03 -6.08 -17.74
CA LEU A 213 -7.05 -4.63 -17.50
C LEU A 213 -7.70 -4.30 -16.15
N LEU A 214 -8.82 -4.92 -15.81
CA LEU A 214 -9.49 -4.73 -14.52
C LEU A 214 -8.62 -5.20 -13.35
N GLY A 215 -7.92 -6.33 -13.51
CA GLY A 215 -6.98 -6.82 -12.51
C GLY A 215 -5.79 -5.87 -12.32
N ILE A 216 -5.25 -5.35 -13.42
CA ILE A 216 -4.17 -4.35 -13.37
C ILE A 216 -4.66 -3.07 -12.72
N MET A 217 -5.88 -2.60 -13.00
CA MET A 217 -6.44 -1.43 -12.33
C MET A 217 -6.68 -1.66 -10.83
N ALA A 218 -7.07 -2.87 -10.42
CA ALA A 218 -7.18 -3.26 -9.02
C ALA A 218 -5.82 -3.25 -8.30
N THR A 219 -4.80 -3.80 -8.96
CA THR A 219 -3.40 -3.78 -8.50
C THR A 219 -2.84 -2.35 -8.49
N ALA A 220 -3.15 -1.56 -9.50
CA ALA A 220 -2.73 -0.17 -9.62
C ALA A 220 -3.37 0.66 -8.53
N GLN A 221 -4.61 0.36 -8.14
CA GLN A 221 -5.27 1.05 -7.05
C GLN A 221 -4.52 0.84 -5.73
N TRP A 222 -4.02 -0.38 -5.46
CA TRP A 222 -3.20 -0.66 -4.28
C TRP A 222 -1.93 0.21 -4.22
N SER A 223 -1.23 0.35 -5.35
CA SER A 223 0.00 1.14 -5.41
C SER A 223 -0.26 2.65 -5.45
N ALA A 224 -1.11 3.07 -6.39
CA ALA A 224 -1.36 4.46 -6.68
C ALA A 224 -2.16 5.09 -5.54
N CYS A 225 -3.34 4.57 -5.20
CA CYS A 225 -4.31 5.31 -4.37
C CYS A 225 -3.91 5.44 -2.89
N ALA A 226 -2.86 4.75 -2.45
CA ALA A 226 -2.33 4.59 -1.09
C ALA A 226 -2.01 5.89 -0.31
N TRP A 227 -2.12 7.07 -0.93
CA TRP A 227 -1.96 8.36 -0.25
C TRP A 227 -3.13 8.73 0.66
N GLU A 228 -4.22 7.96 0.66
CA GLU A 228 -5.28 8.03 1.69
C GLU A 228 -4.76 7.73 3.09
N THR A 229 -3.56 7.15 3.21
CA THR A 229 -2.83 7.03 4.49
C THR A 229 -2.68 8.35 5.22
N ALA A 230 -2.61 9.49 4.51
CA ALA A 230 -2.62 10.80 5.14
C ALA A 230 -3.87 11.04 6.01
N ALA A 231 -5.01 10.40 5.69
CA ALA A 231 -6.25 10.46 6.46
C ALA A 231 -6.26 9.54 7.70
N ILE A 232 -5.41 8.51 7.77
CA ILE A 232 -5.29 7.64 8.98
C ILE A 232 -4.92 8.47 10.20
N TYR A 233 -4.01 9.42 10.00
CA TYR A 233 -3.52 10.34 11.01
C TYR A 233 -4.50 11.49 11.31
N GLY A 234 -5.71 11.46 10.73
CA GLY A 234 -6.79 12.44 10.94
C GLY A 234 -6.92 12.91 12.40
N PRO A 235 -7.03 11.99 13.38
CA PRO A 235 -7.13 12.33 14.80
C PRO A 235 -5.92 13.08 15.39
N GLU A 236 -4.74 12.96 14.76
CA GLU A 236 -3.46 13.54 15.19
C GLU A 236 -3.15 14.89 14.53
N TYR A 237 -3.94 15.35 13.56
CA TYR A 237 -3.73 16.67 12.97
C TYR A 237 -4.13 17.80 13.91
N LYS A 238 -3.35 18.88 13.92
CA LYS A 238 -3.68 20.12 14.63
C LYS A 238 -5.01 20.70 14.16
N ASN A 239 -5.20 20.78 12.84
CA ASN A 239 -6.44 21.25 12.21
C ASN A 239 -6.94 20.23 11.18
N PRO A 240 -7.60 19.14 11.59
CA PRO A 240 -8.02 18.06 10.69
C PRO A 240 -8.91 18.56 9.54
N LYS A 241 -9.73 19.58 9.78
CA LYS A 241 -10.64 20.20 8.79
C LYS A 241 -9.90 20.77 7.58
N SER A 242 -8.69 21.31 7.75
CA SER A 242 -7.91 21.93 6.67
C SER A 242 -6.68 21.12 6.26
N ASP A 243 -6.05 20.44 7.21
CA ASP A 243 -4.73 19.85 7.01
C ASP A 243 -4.81 18.50 6.29
N VAL A 244 -5.83 17.69 6.61
CA VAL A 244 -6.06 16.39 5.95
C VAL A 244 -6.32 16.56 4.46
N PRO A 245 -7.26 17.42 3.99
CA PRO A 245 -7.46 17.60 2.56
C PRO A 245 -6.21 18.11 1.84
N LYS A 246 -5.47 19.07 2.41
CA LYS A 246 -4.24 19.59 1.80
C LYS A 246 -3.18 18.50 1.61
N ALA A 247 -2.93 17.70 2.64
CA ALA A 247 -1.98 16.59 2.56
C ALA A 247 -2.40 15.56 1.50
N LEU A 248 -3.69 15.18 1.47
CA LEU A 248 -4.23 14.24 0.48
C LEU A 248 -4.06 14.74 -0.96
N PHE A 249 -4.46 15.97 -1.25
CA PHE A 249 -4.41 16.52 -2.62
C PHE A 249 -2.97 16.70 -3.12
N ILE A 250 -2.08 17.24 -2.29
CA ILE A 250 -0.68 17.45 -2.70
C ILE A 250 0.03 16.11 -2.89
N CYS A 251 -0.18 15.14 -2.00
CA CYS A 251 0.40 13.81 -2.16
C CYS A 251 -0.12 13.11 -3.41
N GLY A 252 -1.44 13.20 -3.68
CA GLY A 252 -2.04 12.68 -4.91
C GLY A 252 -1.43 13.28 -6.18
N LEU A 253 -1.11 14.58 -6.20
CA LEU A 253 -0.47 15.23 -7.35
C LEU A 253 0.97 14.74 -7.55
N ILE A 254 1.72 14.57 -6.45
CA ILE A 254 3.06 13.98 -6.49
C ILE A 254 2.97 12.55 -7.01
N CYS A 255 1.99 11.76 -6.57
CA CYS A 255 1.78 10.40 -7.08
C CYS A 255 1.38 10.42 -8.57
N LEU A 256 0.50 11.33 -9.01
CA LEU A 256 0.14 11.43 -10.43
C LEU A 256 1.37 11.65 -11.30
N PHE A 257 2.18 12.64 -10.93
CA PHE A 257 3.41 12.94 -11.66
C PHE A 257 4.38 11.77 -11.59
N SER A 258 4.72 11.30 -10.39
CA SER A 258 5.73 10.25 -10.20
C SER A 258 5.36 8.96 -10.90
N PHE A 259 4.11 8.47 -10.79
CA PHE A 259 3.77 7.16 -11.34
C PHE A 259 3.74 7.16 -12.87
N VAL A 260 3.12 8.18 -13.47
CA VAL A 260 3.08 8.35 -14.92
C VAL A 260 4.50 8.56 -15.46
N PHE A 261 5.27 9.44 -14.80
CA PHE A 261 6.61 9.81 -15.26
C PHE A 261 7.64 8.69 -15.08
N VAL A 262 7.60 7.96 -13.97
CA VAL A 262 8.44 6.77 -13.74
C VAL A 262 8.16 5.71 -14.81
N GLN A 263 6.90 5.34 -15.02
CA GLN A 263 6.58 4.34 -16.04
C GLN A 263 7.00 4.82 -17.43
N ALA A 264 6.73 6.08 -17.78
CA ALA A 264 7.11 6.63 -19.07
C ALA A 264 8.63 6.64 -19.27
N SER A 265 9.40 7.05 -18.26
CA SER A 265 10.86 7.02 -18.31
C SER A 265 11.38 5.60 -18.51
N VAL A 266 10.88 4.62 -17.76
CA VAL A 266 11.37 3.25 -17.85
C VAL A 266 11.03 2.67 -19.23
N THR A 267 9.80 2.83 -19.71
CA THR A 267 9.39 2.37 -21.05
C THR A 267 10.15 3.10 -22.15
N GLY A 268 10.35 4.40 -22.04
CA GLY A 268 11.10 5.19 -23.01
C GLY A 268 12.61 4.92 -22.99
N THR A 269 13.16 4.31 -21.93
CA THR A 269 14.61 4.02 -21.85
C THR A 269 14.94 2.58 -22.21
N LEU A 270 14.16 1.62 -21.70
CA LEU A 270 14.42 0.19 -21.87
C LEU A 270 13.61 -0.46 -23.00
N GLY A 271 12.56 0.21 -23.48
CA GLY A 271 11.53 -0.43 -24.30
C GLY A 271 10.71 -1.44 -23.50
N VAL A 272 9.72 -2.05 -24.16
CA VAL A 272 8.89 -3.10 -23.54
C VAL A 272 9.73 -4.35 -23.25
N ASP A 273 10.55 -4.78 -24.21
CA ASP A 273 11.35 -6.00 -24.08
C ASP A 273 12.37 -5.92 -22.95
N GLY A 274 13.09 -4.79 -22.82
CA GLY A 274 14.03 -4.60 -21.71
C GLY A 274 13.36 -4.58 -20.33
N ILE A 275 12.10 -4.12 -20.24
CA ILE A 275 11.33 -4.23 -19.00
C ILE A 275 10.92 -5.68 -18.72
N ILE A 276 10.54 -6.44 -19.74
CA ILE A 276 10.16 -7.86 -19.58
C ILE A 276 11.37 -8.67 -19.11
N GLU A 277 12.56 -8.43 -19.67
CA GLU A 277 13.81 -9.08 -19.25
C GLU A 277 14.19 -8.76 -17.79
N GLN A 278 13.89 -7.54 -17.34
CA GLN A 278 14.24 -7.04 -16.01
C GLN A 278 12.99 -6.72 -15.20
N ARG A 279 12.03 -7.65 -15.20
CA ARG A 279 10.66 -7.46 -14.69
C ARG A 279 10.58 -7.00 -13.23
N VAL A 280 11.49 -7.46 -12.37
CA VAL A 280 11.43 -7.18 -10.92
C VAL A 280 12.08 -5.83 -10.58
N SER A 281 13.24 -5.54 -11.15
CA SER A 281 14.06 -4.37 -10.82
C SER A 281 14.49 -3.55 -12.04
N PRO A 282 13.56 -3.10 -12.92
CA PRO A 282 13.91 -2.45 -14.19
C PRO A 282 14.65 -1.11 -14.01
N LEU A 283 14.64 -0.52 -12.80
CA LEU A 283 15.43 0.68 -12.53
C LEU A 283 16.93 0.41 -12.43
N LEU A 284 17.36 -0.83 -12.14
CA LEU A 284 18.79 -1.19 -12.09
C LEU A 284 19.45 -1.08 -13.48
N PRO A 285 19.03 -1.80 -14.53
CA PRO A 285 19.63 -1.67 -15.86
C PRO A 285 19.50 -0.25 -16.41
N MET A 286 18.40 0.45 -16.11
CA MET A 286 18.24 1.85 -16.49
C MET A 286 19.28 2.75 -15.81
N ALA A 287 19.50 2.58 -14.50
CA ALA A 287 20.53 3.32 -13.77
C ALA A 287 21.94 2.99 -14.28
N THR A 288 22.23 1.73 -14.62
CA THR A 288 23.51 1.31 -15.20
C THR A 288 23.75 1.94 -16.57
N MET A 289 22.73 1.99 -17.42
CA MET A 289 22.81 2.61 -18.74
C MET A 289 23.11 4.12 -18.67
N VAL A 290 22.52 4.80 -17.69
CA VAL A 290 22.58 6.26 -17.56
C VAL A 290 23.80 6.74 -16.77
N PHE A 291 24.14 6.06 -15.68
CA PHE A 291 25.18 6.51 -14.74
C PHE A 291 26.44 5.62 -14.74
N GLY A 292 26.45 4.54 -15.52
CA GLY A 292 27.47 3.49 -15.44
C GLY A 292 27.40 2.71 -14.12
N GLU A 293 28.27 1.70 -13.98
CA GLU A 293 28.28 0.77 -12.84
C GLU A 293 28.33 1.47 -11.47
N TRP A 294 29.27 2.40 -11.30
CA TRP A 294 29.47 3.10 -10.01
C TRP A 294 28.32 4.05 -9.69
N GLY A 295 27.80 4.77 -10.69
CA GLY A 295 26.69 5.68 -10.47
C GLY A 295 25.39 4.93 -10.20
N ALA A 296 25.16 3.81 -10.89
CA ALA A 296 24.05 2.90 -10.61
C ALA A 296 24.11 2.33 -9.20
N LEU A 297 25.29 1.88 -8.76
CA LEU A 297 25.48 1.41 -7.39
C LEU A 297 25.02 2.44 -6.36
N ILE A 298 25.47 3.69 -6.49
CA ILE A 298 25.09 4.78 -5.57
C ILE A 298 23.58 5.03 -5.62
N ALA A 299 23.02 5.13 -6.83
CA ALA A 299 21.60 5.42 -7.02
C ALA A 299 20.70 4.31 -6.45
N ILE A 300 21.07 3.04 -6.64
CA ILE A 300 20.33 1.87 -6.15
C ILE A 300 20.48 1.71 -4.64
N VAL A 301 21.65 1.97 -4.05
CA VAL A 301 21.79 1.98 -2.58
C VAL A 301 20.89 3.05 -1.96
N MET A 302 20.81 4.24 -2.56
CA MET A 302 19.89 5.28 -2.12
C MET A 302 18.42 4.86 -2.32
N LEU A 303 18.10 4.18 -3.42
CA LEU A 303 16.76 3.64 -3.66
C LEU A 303 16.39 2.56 -2.62
N ILE A 304 17.31 1.68 -2.23
CA ILE A 304 17.13 0.69 -1.16
C ILE A 304 16.84 1.40 0.17
N ALA A 305 17.57 2.48 0.49
CA ALA A 305 17.28 3.29 1.68
C ALA A 305 15.86 3.90 1.64
N ALA A 306 15.40 4.32 0.46
CA ALA A 306 14.02 4.76 0.24
C ALA A 306 13.01 3.61 0.46
N MET A 307 13.34 2.38 0.06
CA MET A 307 12.49 1.21 0.31
C MET A 307 12.36 0.89 1.80
N VAL A 308 13.41 1.09 2.59
CA VAL A 308 13.35 0.93 4.06
C VAL A 308 12.33 1.88 4.69
N LEU A 309 12.18 3.10 4.14
CA LEU A 309 11.16 4.05 4.60
C LEU A 309 9.74 3.51 4.40
N ILE A 310 9.42 3.00 3.21
CA ILE A 310 8.06 2.52 2.93
C ILE A 310 7.76 1.24 3.73
N ILE A 311 8.77 0.38 3.96
CA ILE A 311 8.68 -0.73 4.91
C ILE A 311 8.34 -0.20 6.31
N GLN A 312 9.05 0.81 6.81
CA GLN A 312 8.79 1.40 8.13
C GLN A 312 7.38 1.99 8.24
N THR A 313 6.94 2.69 7.18
CA THR A 313 5.62 3.33 7.11
C THR A 313 4.52 2.29 7.20
N ALA A 314 4.61 1.23 6.38
CA ALA A 314 3.66 0.12 6.39
C ALA A 314 3.71 -0.67 7.70
N PHE A 315 4.90 -0.87 8.28
CA PHE A 315 5.06 -1.62 9.52
C PHE A 315 4.36 -0.93 10.69
N ASN A 316 4.59 0.39 10.83
CA ASN A 316 3.93 1.20 11.84
C ASN A 316 2.42 1.33 11.60
N GLY A 317 2.00 1.53 10.35
CA GLY A 317 0.59 1.59 9.97
C GLY A 317 -0.16 0.30 10.31
N SER A 318 0.37 -0.84 9.89
CA SER A 318 -0.21 -2.16 10.14
C SER A 318 -0.26 -2.51 11.61
N ALA A 319 0.79 -2.19 12.39
CA ALA A 319 0.81 -2.45 13.82
C ALA A 319 -0.24 -1.60 14.58
N ARG A 320 -0.42 -0.33 14.17
CA ARG A 320 -1.47 0.55 14.72
C ARG A 320 -2.87 0.09 14.33
N SER A 321 -3.08 -0.32 13.09
CA SER A 321 -4.36 -0.85 12.63
C SER A 321 -4.74 -2.11 13.42
N MET A 322 -3.78 -3.02 13.62
CA MET A 322 -3.98 -4.24 14.42
C MET A 322 -4.32 -3.92 15.89
N HIS A 323 -3.60 -2.96 16.48
CA HIS A 323 -3.86 -2.48 17.82
C HIS A 323 -5.25 -1.83 17.95
N SER A 324 -5.64 -0.94 17.02
CA SER A 324 -6.95 -0.27 17.01
C SER A 324 -8.08 -1.28 16.94
N MET A 325 -8.00 -2.24 16.01
CA MET A 325 -9.00 -3.31 15.90
C MET A 325 -9.12 -4.12 17.20
N ALA A 326 -8.02 -4.37 17.89
CA ALA A 326 -8.05 -5.10 19.17
C ALA A 326 -8.69 -4.27 20.29
N VAL A 327 -8.41 -2.95 20.36
CA VAL A 327 -9.04 -2.02 21.30
C VAL A 327 -10.54 -1.91 21.05
N GLU A 328 -10.97 -1.88 19.79
CA GLU A 328 -12.38 -1.87 19.38
C GLU A 328 -13.07 -3.24 19.55
N GLY A 329 -12.34 -4.26 20.00
CA GLY A 329 -12.84 -5.61 20.25
C GLY A 329 -13.19 -6.39 18.98
N ASN A 330 -12.52 -6.08 17.87
CA ASN A 330 -12.59 -6.83 16.60
C ASN A 330 -11.47 -7.87 16.47
N LEU A 331 -10.41 -7.76 17.27
CA LEU A 331 -9.33 -8.75 17.39
C LEU A 331 -9.09 -9.16 18.86
N PRO A 332 -8.40 -10.28 19.13
CA PRO A 332 -8.09 -10.72 20.49
C PRO A 332 -7.37 -9.66 21.32
N SER A 333 -7.75 -9.51 22.60
CA SER A 333 -7.23 -8.47 23.49
C SER A 333 -5.74 -8.61 23.82
N TYR A 334 -5.11 -9.73 23.48
CA TYR A 334 -3.66 -9.87 23.49
C TYR A 334 -2.95 -8.80 22.64
N LEU A 335 -3.57 -8.39 21.53
CA LEU A 335 -3.05 -7.41 20.55
C LEU A 335 -3.31 -5.96 20.94
N SER A 336 -4.18 -5.70 21.93
CA SER A 336 -4.46 -4.35 22.43
C SER A 336 -3.39 -3.85 23.42
N LYS A 337 -2.34 -4.64 23.70
CA LYS A 337 -1.29 -4.27 24.66
C LYS A 337 -0.16 -3.53 23.97
N VAL A 338 0.29 -2.46 24.61
CA VAL A 338 1.47 -1.67 24.22
C VAL A 338 2.61 -1.85 25.22
N ASN A 339 3.84 -1.53 24.81
CA ASN A 339 4.98 -1.45 25.72
C ASN A 339 4.93 -0.17 26.58
N SER A 340 5.93 0.02 27.46
CA SER A 340 6.05 1.22 28.33
C SER A 340 6.20 2.54 27.57
N LYS A 341 6.41 2.50 26.24
CA LYS A 341 6.55 3.65 25.35
C LYS A 341 5.36 3.80 24.38
N GLY A 342 4.24 3.11 24.63
CA GLY A 342 3.02 3.22 23.84
C GLY A 342 3.08 2.53 22.47
N THR A 343 4.06 1.67 22.22
CA THR A 343 4.23 0.98 20.94
C THR A 343 3.65 -0.44 20.99
N PRO A 344 2.80 -0.87 20.02
CA PRO A 344 2.18 -2.19 19.99
C PRO A 344 3.16 -3.29 19.52
N MET A 345 4.19 -3.58 20.33
CA MET A 345 5.27 -4.49 19.98
C MET A 345 4.80 -5.91 19.60
N ARG A 346 3.74 -6.40 20.23
CA ARG A 346 3.16 -7.73 19.94
C ARG A 346 2.65 -7.82 18.51
N ALA A 347 1.94 -6.79 18.06
CA ALA A 347 1.50 -6.70 16.67
C ALA A 347 2.71 -6.66 15.74
N MET A 348 3.76 -5.91 16.09
CA MET A 348 4.98 -5.82 15.28
C MET A 348 5.66 -7.18 15.09
N TYR A 349 5.81 -7.99 16.14
CA TYR A 349 6.40 -9.32 16.02
C TYR A 349 5.57 -10.25 15.12
N ILE A 350 4.24 -10.24 15.27
CA ILE A 350 3.34 -11.05 14.44
C ILE A 350 3.44 -10.62 12.97
N ILE A 351 3.45 -9.32 12.71
CA ILE A 351 3.62 -8.74 11.38
C ILE A 351 4.97 -9.15 10.76
N ALA A 352 6.07 -9.09 11.52
CA ALA A 352 7.38 -9.49 11.04
C ALA A 352 7.42 -10.99 10.70
N ILE A 353 6.92 -11.86 11.59
CA ILE A 353 6.85 -13.30 11.34
C ILE A 353 5.99 -13.61 10.12
N PHE A 354 4.81 -12.99 10.02
CA PHE A 354 3.93 -13.14 8.88
C PHE A 354 4.62 -12.77 7.56
N ASN A 355 5.36 -11.65 7.54
CA ASN A 355 6.06 -11.22 6.33
C ASN A 355 7.26 -12.09 5.97
N VAL A 356 8.01 -12.60 6.96
CA VAL A 356 9.06 -13.60 6.69
C VAL A 356 8.44 -14.88 6.10
N LEU A 357 7.30 -15.34 6.62
CA LEU A 357 6.58 -16.48 6.07
C LEU A 357 6.07 -16.20 4.64
N LEU A 358 5.58 -15.00 4.36
CA LEU A 358 5.20 -14.62 2.99
C LEU A 358 6.38 -14.68 2.02
N ILE A 359 7.54 -14.14 2.42
CA ILE A 359 8.77 -14.22 1.62
C ILE A 359 9.10 -15.69 1.35
N LEU A 360 9.09 -16.55 2.37
CA LEU A 360 9.37 -17.98 2.22
C LEU A 360 8.38 -18.67 1.27
N ILE A 361 7.07 -18.51 1.51
CA ILE A 361 6.02 -19.15 0.70
C ILE A 361 6.18 -18.78 -0.78
N PHE A 362 6.30 -17.49 -1.09
CA PHE A 362 6.35 -17.03 -2.48
C PHE A 362 7.71 -17.19 -3.13
N SER A 363 8.79 -17.31 -2.36
CA SER A 363 10.11 -17.61 -2.90
C SER A 363 10.28 -19.08 -3.29
N PHE A 364 9.56 -20.00 -2.63
CA PHE A 364 9.61 -21.44 -2.92
C PHE A 364 8.45 -21.95 -3.77
N MET A 365 7.41 -21.12 -4.01
CA MET A 365 6.37 -21.41 -4.98
C MET A 365 6.83 -20.96 -6.37
N GLU A 366 7.43 -21.88 -7.13
CA GLU A 366 7.98 -21.63 -8.47
C GLU A 366 6.95 -20.98 -9.42
N ALA A 367 5.68 -21.36 -9.30
CA ALA A 367 4.56 -20.83 -10.08
C ALA A 367 4.09 -19.42 -9.69
N SER A 368 4.55 -18.86 -8.57
CA SER A 368 4.09 -17.58 -8.02
C SER A 368 5.24 -16.68 -7.56
N SER A 369 6.44 -16.86 -8.10
CA SER A 369 7.64 -16.19 -7.59
C SER A 369 7.65 -14.68 -7.87
N GLY A 370 8.07 -13.92 -6.86
CA GLY A 370 8.31 -12.47 -6.99
C GLY A 370 7.36 -11.56 -6.20
N PRO A 371 7.70 -10.26 -6.10
CA PRO A 371 6.98 -9.31 -5.26
C PRO A 371 5.56 -8.99 -5.79
N ALA A 372 5.35 -9.10 -7.10
CA ALA A 372 4.04 -8.84 -7.73
C ALA A 372 2.95 -9.83 -7.29
N ALA A 373 3.31 -11.10 -7.03
CA ALA A 373 2.36 -12.12 -6.61
C ALA A 373 1.81 -11.85 -5.19
N ILE A 374 2.69 -11.47 -4.25
CA ILE A 374 2.28 -11.03 -2.91
C ILE A 374 1.46 -9.75 -2.98
N LEU A 375 1.87 -8.82 -3.84
CA LEU A 375 1.17 -7.56 -4.05
C LEU A 375 -0.26 -7.81 -4.54
N SER A 376 -0.46 -8.62 -5.57
CA SER A 376 -1.79 -8.90 -6.10
C SER A 376 -2.68 -9.66 -5.10
N ALA A 377 -2.12 -10.52 -4.25
CA ALA A 377 -2.86 -11.10 -3.12
C ALA A 377 -3.33 -10.01 -2.15
N SER A 378 -2.44 -9.11 -1.74
CA SER A 378 -2.74 -8.02 -0.81
C SER A 378 -3.72 -6.98 -1.38
N ALA A 379 -3.67 -6.76 -2.71
CA ALA A 379 -4.58 -5.88 -3.42
C ALA A 379 -6.04 -6.37 -3.37
N MET A 380 -6.29 -7.67 -3.21
CA MET A 380 -7.64 -8.18 -2.90
C MET A 380 -8.17 -7.59 -1.58
N GLY A 381 -7.33 -7.51 -0.55
CA GLY A 381 -7.69 -6.86 0.71
C GLY A 381 -7.99 -5.38 0.51
N TYR A 382 -7.24 -4.70 -0.35
CA TYR A 382 -7.47 -3.29 -0.65
C TYR A 382 -8.78 -3.05 -1.41
N VAL A 383 -9.12 -3.95 -2.34
CA VAL A 383 -10.40 -3.95 -3.05
C VAL A 383 -11.58 -4.07 -2.07
N PHE A 384 -11.51 -5.01 -1.11
CA PHE A 384 -12.54 -5.12 -0.08
C PHE A 384 -12.60 -3.88 0.82
N ALA A 385 -11.44 -3.38 1.27
CA ALA A 385 -11.36 -2.22 2.16
C ALA A 385 -11.95 -0.95 1.52
N ASN A 386 -11.57 -0.63 0.27
CA ASN A 386 -12.10 0.51 -0.45
C ASN A 386 -13.58 0.32 -0.77
N GLY A 387 -13.95 -0.86 -1.26
CA GLY A 387 -15.33 -1.21 -1.59
C GLY A 387 -16.28 -1.01 -0.41
N ILE A 388 -15.94 -1.55 0.76
CA ILE A 388 -16.75 -1.42 1.98
C ILE A 388 -16.71 0.01 2.53
N SER A 389 -15.56 0.68 2.50
CA SER A 389 -15.45 2.07 2.99
C SER A 389 -16.24 3.06 2.14
N LEU A 390 -16.36 2.84 0.83
CA LEU A 390 -17.21 3.65 -0.04
C LEU A 390 -18.70 3.35 0.19
N LEU A 391 -19.08 2.11 0.50
CA LEU A 391 -20.45 1.82 0.99
C LEU A 391 -20.72 2.51 2.31
N ALA A 392 -19.73 2.58 3.21
CA ALA A 392 -19.85 3.32 4.45
C ALA A 392 -20.10 4.80 4.18
N TYR A 393 -19.44 5.41 3.19
CA TYR A 393 -19.73 6.78 2.77
C TYR A 393 -21.16 6.93 2.22
N TYR A 394 -21.59 6.03 1.32
CA TYR A 394 -22.96 6.05 0.79
C TYR A 394 -24.01 5.97 1.91
N LYS A 395 -23.79 5.05 2.86
CA LYS A 395 -24.64 4.89 4.05
C LYS A 395 -24.60 6.14 4.93
N ALA A 396 -23.42 6.68 5.23
CA ALA A 396 -23.27 7.88 6.04
C ALA A 396 -23.96 9.10 5.41
N ALA A 397 -24.04 9.19 4.09
CA ALA A 397 -24.72 10.25 3.35
C ALA A 397 -26.25 10.05 3.22
N THR A 398 -26.78 8.89 3.62
CA THR A 398 -28.20 8.53 3.39
C THR A 398 -28.94 8.21 4.68
N ASP A 399 -28.28 7.54 5.63
CA ASP A 399 -28.86 7.10 6.89
C ASP A 399 -29.15 8.31 7.81
N PRO A 400 -30.38 8.46 8.34
CA PRO A 400 -30.75 9.52 9.27
C PRO A 400 -29.81 9.68 10.46
N LYS A 401 -29.15 8.60 10.90
CA LYS A 401 -28.18 8.66 12.01
C LYS A 401 -26.95 9.52 11.70
N PHE A 402 -26.57 9.64 10.43
CA PHE A 402 -25.30 10.26 10.02
C PHE A 402 -25.48 11.42 9.02
N LYS A 403 -26.59 11.45 8.28
CA LYS A 403 -26.78 12.40 7.17
C LYS A 403 -26.74 13.86 7.65
N ASP A 404 -27.24 14.13 8.85
CA ASP A 404 -27.40 15.46 9.43
C ASP A 404 -26.19 15.91 10.28
N LEU A 405 -25.12 15.09 10.34
CA LEU A 405 -23.86 15.48 11.00
C LEU A 405 -23.20 16.67 10.29
N GLU A 406 -22.48 17.51 11.04
CA GLU A 406 -21.69 18.60 10.46
C GLU A 406 -20.62 18.01 9.53
N ARG A 407 -20.54 18.53 8.30
CA ARG A 407 -19.56 18.13 7.28
C ARG A 407 -18.70 19.33 6.91
N PRO A 408 -17.53 19.52 7.55
CA PRO A 408 -16.66 20.67 7.32
C PRO A 408 -16.09 20.71 5.90
N PHE A 409 -15.70 19.56 5.36
CA PHE A 409 -15.41 19.38 3.94
C PHE A 409 -16.55 18.62 3.30
N LYS A 410 -17.03 19.06 2.13
CA LYS A 410 -18.13 18.43 1.39
C LYS A 410 -17.68 18.08 -0.01
N ALA A 411 -17.86 16.83 -0.40
CA ALA A 411 -17.72 16.38 -1.77
C ALA A 411 -18.83 17.01 -2.65
N PRO A 412 -18.65 17.02 -3.98
CA PRO A 412 -19.63 17.58 -4.91
C PRO A 412 -21.04 16.99 -4.74
N LYS A 413 -22.07 17.73 -5.15
CA LYS A 413 -23.45 17.23 -5.11
C LYS A 413 -23.56 15.92 -5.89
N GLY A 414 -24.21 14.91 -5.29
CA GLY A 414 -24.39 13.59 -5.88
C GLY A 414 -23.24 12.61 -5.66
N TRP A 415 -22.16 12.99 -4.94
CA TRP A 415 -20.98 12.14 -4.76
C TRP A 415 -21.25 10.79 -4.11
N LYS A 416 -22.32 10.66 -3.32
CA LYS A 416 -22.75 9.37 -2.77
C LYS A 416 -22.98 8.31 -3.86
N TYR A 417 -23.49 8.68 -5.03
CA TYR A 417 -23.70 7.74 -6.14
C TYR A 417 -22.39 7.40 -6.85
N VAL A 418 -21.45 8.34 -6.92
CA VAL A 418 -20.10 8.09 -7.41
C VAL A 418 -19.39 7.08 -6.50
N ALA A 419 -19.45 7.30 -5.18
CA ALA A 419 -18.90 6.35 -4.20
C ALA A 419 -19.57 4.97 -4.30
N LEU A 420 -20.90 4.91 -4.48
CA LEU A 420 -21.60 3.64 -4.70
C LEU A 420 -21.12 2.94 -5.98
N ALA A 421 -20.94 3.67 -7.08
CA ALA A 421 -20.43 3.10 -8.33
C ALA A 421 -19.01 2.54 -8.17
N PHE A 422 -18.11 3.28 -7.51
CA PHE A 422 -16.76 2.79 -7.22
C PHE A 422 -16.75 1.63 -6.22
N SER A 423 -17.70 1.60 -5.28
CA SER A 423 -17.86 0.44 -4.41
C SER A 423 -18.21 -0.82 -5.20
N ILE A 424 -19.18 -0.73 -6.12
CA ILE A 424 -19.58 -1.83 -7.00
C ILE A 424 -18.39 -2.23 -7.89
N LEU A 425 -17.68 -1.26 -8.48
CA LEU A 425 -16.48 -1.48 -9.28
C LEU A 425 -15.45 -2.29 -8.51
N ASN A 426 -15.15 -1.90 -7.26
CA ASN A 426 -14.22 -2.61 -6.39
C ASN A 426 -14.72 -4.05 -6.12
N LEU A 427 -15.88 -4.18 -5.47
CA LEU A 427 -16.36 -5.45 -4.92
C LEU A 427 -16.78 -6.47 -5.98
N THR A 428 -16.99 -6.06 -7.23
CA THR A 428 -17.36 -6.96 -8.32
C THR A 428 -16.28 -7.01 -9.40
N LEU A 429 -16.08 -5.94 -10.17
CA LEU A 429 -15.24 -5.95 -11.35
C LEU A 429 -13.75 -6.08 -11.03
N TYR A 430 -13.23 -5.31 -10.07
CA TYR A 430 -11.82 -5.40 -9.66
C TYR A 430 -11.51 -6.69 -8.93
N LEU A 431 -12.44 -7.19 -8.10
CA LEU A 431 -12.27 -8.49 -7.46
C LEU A 431 -12.19 -9.63 -8.49
N VAL A 432 -13.07 -9.67 -9.48
CA VAL A 432 -13.03 -10.68 -10.54
C VAL A 432 -11.79 -10.50 -11.42
N GLY A 433 -11.46 -9.25 -11.80
CA GLY A 433 -10.29 -8.92 -12.59
C GLY A 433 -8.99 -9.34 -11.92
N ILE A 434 -8.81 -9.06 -10.62
CA ILE A 434 -7.58 -9.42 -9.91
C ILE A 434 -7.45 -10.92 -9.69
N ILE A 435 -8.57 -11.64 -9.47
CA ILE A 435 -8.56 -13.11 -9.40
C ILE A 435 -8.13 -13.69 -10.76
N TYR A 436 -8.63 -13.14 -11.86
CA TYR A 436 -8.25 -13.54 -13.21
C TYR A 436 -6.77 -13.26 -13.47
N LEU A 437 -6.31 -12.03 -13.19
CA LEU A 437 -4.91 -11.64 -13.34
C LEU A 437 -3.99 -12.55 -12.53
N ASN A 438 -4.34 -12.85 -11.28
CA ASN A 438 -3.57 -13.77 -10.44
C ASN A 438 -3.44 -15.14 -11.11
N ALA A 439 -4.58 -15.72 -11.53
CA ALA A 439 -4.59 -17.03 -12.18
C ALA A 439 -3.75 -17.07 -13.46
N THR A 440 -3.70 -15.96 -14.20
CA THR A 440 -2.90 -15.83 -15.43
C THR A 440 -1.42 -15.55 -15.17
N ASP A 441 -1.07 -14.72 -14.19
CA ASP A 441 0.30 -14.25 -13.96
C ASP A 441 1.12 -15.16 -13.03
N ALA A 442 0.49 -15.61 -11.94
CA ALA A 442 1.16 -16.28 -10.83
C ALA A 442 0.37 -17.52 -10.35
N GLY A 443 -0.59 -17.99 -11.15
CA GLY A 443 -1.49 -19.08 -10.79
C GLY A 443 -2.44 -18.76 -9.63
N TRP A 444 -3.00 -19.80 -9.02
CA TRP A 444 -4.00 -19.63 -7.94
C TRP A 444 -3.41 -19.27 -6.58
N GLY A 445 -2.08 -19.34 -6.41
CA GLY A 445 -1.38 -19.08 -5.15
C GLY A 445 -1.75 -17.74 -4.49
N PRO A 446 -1.60 -16.58 -5.19
CA PRO A 446 -1.98 -15.27 -4.67
C PRO A 446 -3.46 -15.20 -4.24
N THR A 447 -4.37 -15.72 -5.08
CA THR A 447 -5.81 -15.68 -4.81
C THR A 447 -6.17 -16.51 -3.58
N LEU A 448 -5.61 -17.72 -3.46
CA LEU A 448 -5.80 -18.58 -2.29
C LEU A 448 -5.25 -17.92 -1.03
N LEU A 449 -4.05 -17.34 -1.09
CA LEU A 449 -3.49 -16.58 0.02
C LEU A 449 -4.44 -15.45 0.43
N GLY A 450 -4.92 -14.66 -0.53
CA GLY A 450 -5.82 -13.55 -0.28
C GLY A 450 -7.09 -13.99 0.46
N PHE A 451 -7.77 -15.03 -0.04
CA PHE A 451 -8.96 -15.56 0.61
C PHE A 451 -8.68 -16.19 1.98
N VAL A 452 -7.56 -16.91 2.14
CA VAL A 452 -7.17 -17.50 3.43
C VAL A 452 -6.92 -16.41 4.47
N VAL A 453 -6.08 -15.42 4.15
CA VAL A 453 -5.75 -14.35 5.10
C VAL A 453 -6.98 -13.53 5.44
N LEU A 454 -7.81 -13.16 4.46
CA LEU A 454 -9.07 -12.46 4.72
C LEU A 454 -10.05 -13.32 5.53
N GLY A 455 -10.16 -14.61 5.24
CA GLY A 455 -11.01 -15.56 5.94
C GLY A 455 -10.64 -15.79 7.40
N VAL A 456 -9.35 -15.70 7.75
CA VAL A 456 -8.85 -15.78 9.14
C VAL A 456 -9.46 -14.71 10.05
N PHE A 457 -10.01 -13.63 9.51
CA PHE A 457 -10.75 -12.65 10.29
C PHE A 457 -11.94 -13.25 11.06
N ALA A 458 -12.70 -14.17 10.44
CA ALA A 458 -13.90 -14.73 11.06
C ALA A 458 -13.62 -15.45 12.40
N PRO A 459 -12.69 -16.42 12.48
CA PRO A 459 -12.37 -17.05 13.75
C PRO A 459 -11.73 -16.08 14.76
N LEU A 460 -10.88 -15.15 14.32
CA LEU A 460 -10.30 -14.13 15.21
C LEU A 460 -11.36 -13.21 15.81
N TRP A 461 -12.34 -12.79 15.02
CA TRP A 461 -13.43 -11.93 15.44
C TRP A 461 -14.36 -12.66 16.42
N TRP A 462 -14.66 -13.94 16.18
CA TRP A 462 -15.43 -14.75 17.14
C TRP A 462 -14.71 -14.94 18.47
N TRP A 463 -13.40 -15.17 18.45
CA TRP A 463 -12.60 -15.19 19.67
C TRP A 463 -12.69 -13.85 20.40
N ALA A 464 -12.50 -12.73 19.70
CA ALA A 464 -12.62 -11.40 20.28
C ALA A 464 -14.00 -11.16 20.92
N GLN A 465 -15.10 -11.54 20.24
CA GLN A 465 -16.44 -11.40 20.82
C GLN A 465 -16.64 -12.27 22.07
N LYS A 466 -16.05 -13.47 22.11
CA LYS A 466 -16.10 -14.34 23.29
C LYS A 466 -15.34 -13.72 24.47
N GLU A 467 -14.17 -13.13 24.24
CA GLU A 467 -13.43 -12.41 25.28
C GLU A 467 -14.23 -11.22 25.84
N GLN A 468 -14.89 -10.45 24.97
CA GLN A 468 -15.71 -9.31 25.39
C GLN A 468 -16.92 -9.75 26.22
N LYS A 469 -17.58 -10.84 25.83
CA LYS A 469 -18.68 -11.42 26.62
C LYS A 469 -18.21 -11.90 28.00
N ASN A 470 -17.06 -12.58 28.05
CA ASN A 470 -16.51 -13.06 29.31
C ASN A 470 -16.12 -11.90 30.24
N LYS A 471 -15.56 -10.81 29.70
CA LYS A 471 -15.24 -9.59 30.47
C LYS A 471 -16.48 -8.84 30.95
N ALA A 472 -17.60 -8.92 30.23
CA ALA A 472 -18.85 -8.30 30.64
C ALA A 472 -19.61 -9.14 31.68
N ALA A 473 -19.30 -10.45 31.78
CA ALA A 473 -19.90 -11.37 32.74
C ALA A 473 -19.12 -11.51 34.05
N ALA A 474 -17.86 -11.08 34.07
CA ALA A 474 -16.98 -11.02 35.24
C ALA A 474 -16.99 -9.59 35.82
#